data_AF-A0A0M9E4K2-F1
#
_entry.id   AF-A0A0M9E4K2-F1
#
_cell.length_a   1.000
_cell.length_b   1.000
_cell.length_c   1.000
_cell.angle_alpha   90.00
_cell.angle_beta   90.00
_cell.angle_gamma   90.00
#
_symmetry.space_group_name_H-M   'P 1'
#
loop_
_entity.id
_entity.type
_entity.pdbx_description
1 polymer ?
#
loop_
_entity_poly.entity_id
_entity_poly.type
_entity_poly.pdbx_seq_one_letter_code
_entity_poly.pdbx_strand_id
1 'polypeptide(L)' 'MSDRYSSLTVVMEKDIREDDATAIMDAIRMLKGVIGVSGNVTQPDNYMAETRAKNELRKKLLRVVWED' A
#
# COMPACT_ATOMS: atom_id res chain seq x y z
N MET A 1 -24.38 8.24 -19.73
CA MET A 1 -23.42 7.16 -20.04
C MET A 1 -22.49 7.07 -18.86
N SER A 2 -22.34 5.91 -18.22
CA SER A 2 -21.41 5.73 -17.11
C SER A 2 -20.02 5.42 -17.64
N ASP A 3 -19.00 5.86 -16.92
CA ASP A 3 -17.62 5.53 -17.22
C ASP A 3 -17.37 4.03 -17.08
N ARG A 4 -16.39 3.52 -17.85
CA ARG A 4 -15.94 2.13 -17.80
C ARG A 4 -14.51 2.11 -17.27
N TYR A 5 -14.29 1.42 -16.16
CA TYR A 5 -12.98 1.24 -15.55
C TYR A 5 -12.38 -0.08 -16.00
N SER A 6 -11.14 -0.08 -16.49
CA SER A 6 -10.41 -1.29 -16.88
C SER A 6 -9.73 -2.00 -15.71
N SER A 7 -9.46 -1.27 -14.63
CA SER A 7 -8.74 -1.78 -13.45
C SER A 7 -9.03 -0.91 -12.23
N LEU A 8 -8.88 -1.50 -11.04
CA LEU A 8 -8.97 -0.82 -9.75
C LEU A 8 -7.74 -1.17 -8.93
N THR A 9 -7.16 -0.18 -8.24
CA THR A 9 -6.05 -0.36 -7.30
C THR A 9 -6.53 0.02 -5.91
N VAL A 10 -6.37 -0.89 -4.94
CA VAL A 10 -6.74 -0.67 -3.54
C VAL A 10 -5.46 -0.58 -2.73
N VAL A 11 -5.34 0.48 -1.93
CA VAL A 11 -4.19 0.72 -1.05
C VAL A 11 -4.68 0.66 0.39
N MET A 12 -4.01 -0.16 1.20
CA MET A 12 -4.32 -0.29 2.63
C MET A 12 -3.61 0.82 3.42
N GLU A 13 -4.27 1.34 4.46
CA GLU A 13 -3.67 2.33 5.37
C GLU A 13 -2.47 1.77 6.15
N LYS A 14 -2.51 0.46 6.44
CA LYS A 14 -1.48 -0.27 7.19
C LYS A 14 -1.27 -1.65 6.57
N ASP A 15 -0.09 -2.22 6.81
CA ASP A 15 0.19 -3.61 6.46
C ASP A 15 -0.80 -4.54 7.17
N ILE A 16 -1.33 -5.50 6.41
CA ILE A 16 -2.23 -6.54 6.90
C ILE A 16 -1.53 -7.90 6.79
N ARG A 17 -2.02 -8.90 7.53
CA ARG A 17 -1.48 -10.25 7.41
C ARG A 17 -1.82 -10.85 6.05
N GLU A 18 -0.97 -11.76 5.59
CA GLU A 18 -1.16 -12.46 4.32
C GLU A 18 -2.49 -13.22 4.26
N ASP A 19 -2.93 -13.82 5.36
CA ASP A 19 -4.22 -14.53 5.45
C ASP A 19 -5.41 -13.59 5.20
N ASP A 20 -5.37 -12.40 5.80
CA ASP A 20 -6.41 -11.37 5.63
C ASP A 20 -6.41 -10.84 4.18
N ALA A 21 -5.22 -10.63 3.61
CA ALA A 21 -5.07 -10.21 2.22
C ALA A 21 -5.62 -11.26 1.26
N THR A 22 -5.33 -12.55 1.51
CA THR A 22 -5.79 -13.67 0.68
C THR A 22 -7.31 -13.77 0.69
N ALA A 23 -7.95 -13.68 1.86
CA ALA A 23 -9.41 -13.71 1.97
C ALA A 23 -10.08 -12.58 1.16
N ILE A 24 -9.51 -11.36 1.20
CA ILE A 24 -10.01 -10.23 0.42
C ILE A 24 -9.79 -10.46 -1.08
N MET A 25 -8.61 -10.94 -1.48
CA MET A 25 -8.29 -11.22 -2.88
C MET A 25 -9.22 -12.27 -3.47
N ASP A 26 -9.54 -13.32 -2.71
CA ASP A 26 -10.48 -14.36 -3.12
C ASP A 26 -11.90 -13.82 -3.26
N ALA A 27 -12.34 -12.97 -2.32
CA ALA A 27 -13.62 -12.28 -2.42
C ALA A 27 -13.74 -11.44 -3.71
N ILE A 28 -12.68 -10.72 -4.09
CA ILE A 28 -12.65 -9.94 -5.33
C ILE A 28 -12.66 -10.86 -6.56
N ARG A 29 -11.95 -11.99 -6.52
CA ARG A 29 -11.93 -12.97 -7.64
C ARG A 29 -13.30 -13.59 -7.91
N MET A 30 -14.18 -13.67 -6.91
CA MET A 30 -15.55 -14.17 -7.10
C MET A 30 -16.46 -13.20 -7.88
N LEU A 31 -16.05 -11.93 -8.07
CA LEU A 31 -16.85 -10.97 -8.83
C LEU A 31 -16.83 -11.28 -10.34
N LYS A 32 -18.02 -11.29 -10.95
CA LYS A 32 -18.17 -11.54 -12.39
C LYS A 32 -17.43 -10.49 -13.21
N GLY A 33 -16.49 -10.95 -14.04
CA GLY A 33 -15.70 -10.09 -14.93
C GLY A 33 -14.33 -9.69 -14.37
N VAL A 34 -13.98 -10.13 -13.15
CA VAL A 34 -12.61 -10.00 -12.65
C VAL A 34 -11.73 -11.04 -13.33
N ILE A 35 -10.67 -10.57 -13.99
CA ILE A 35 -9.71 -11.41 -14.72
C ILE A 35 -8.53 -11.81 -13.81
N GLY A 36 -8.16 -10.97 -12.84
CA GLY A 36 -7.07 -11.27 -11.92
C GLY A 36 -6.99 -10.28 -10.76
N VAL A 37 -6.42 -10.75 -9.65
CA VAL A 37 -6.16 -9.95 -8.44
C VAL A 37 -4.76 -10.31 -7.95
N SER A 38 -3.93 -9.29 -7.70
CA SER A 38 -2.55 -9.43 -7.23
C SER A 38 -2.32 -8.57 -5.99
N GLY A 39 -1.70 -9.14 -4.96
CA GLY A 39 -1.21 -8.41 -3.79
C GLY A 39 0.28 -8.09 -3.94
N ASN A 40 0.69 -6.92 -3.48
CA ASN A 40 2.12 -6.58 -3.34
C ASN A 40 2.52 -6.87 -1.89
N VAL A 41 3.27 -7.95 -1.67
CA VAL A 41 3.77 -8.29 -0.33
C VAL A 41 4.86 -7.31 0.05
N THR A 42 4.70 -6.62 1.18
CA THR A 42 5.73 -5.74 1.75
C THR A 42 6.91 -6.61 2.20
N GLN A 43 8.00 -6.59 1.43
CA GLN A 43 9.25 -7.25 1.82
C GLN A 43 9.90 -6.50 2.99
N PRO A 44 10.73 -7.17 3.82
CA PRO A 44 11.49 -6.51 4.90
C PRO A 44 12.30 -5.29 4.44
N ASP A 45 12.74 -5.29 3.19
CA ASP A 45 13.44 -4.17 2.56
C ASP A 45 12.58 -2.91 2.44
N ASN A 46 11.26 -3.06 2.30
CA ASN A 46 10.31 -1.94 2.29
C ASN A 46 10.23 -1.30 3.68
N TYR A 47 10.32 -2.08 4.76
CA TYR A 47 10.37 -1.54 6.11
C TYR A 47 11.66 -0.74 6.34
N MET A 48 12.80 -1.20 5.80
CA MET A 48 14.04 -0.43 5.82
C MET A 48 13.93 0.86 5.01
N ALA A 49 13.31 0.82 3.83
CA ALA A 49 13.10 1.99 2.98
C ALA A 49 12.16 3.01 3.65
N GLU A 50 11.05 2.56 4.23
CA GLU A 50 10.11 3.41 4.95
C GLU A 50 10.75 4.01 6.21
N THR A 51 11.50 3.21 6.97
CA THR A 51 12.22 3.69 8.17
C THR A 51 13.26 4.75 7.80
N ARG A 52 14.01 4.53 6.70
CA ARG A 52 14.95 5.54 6.17
C ARG A 52 14.23 6.81 5.74
N ALA A 53 13.12 6.69 5.00
CA ALA A 53 12.32 7.82 4.55
C ALA A 53 11.75 8.63 5.74
N LYS A 54 11.20 7.96 6.76
CA LYS A 54 10.73 8.59 8.00
C LYS A 54 11.86 9.29 8.76
N ASN A 55 13.03 8.66 8.85
CA ASN A 55 14.18 9.27 9.53
C ASN A 55 14.71 10.50 8.78
N GLU A 56 14.80 10.44 7.45
CA GLU A 56 15.19 11.59 6.62
C GLU A 56 14.18 12.74 6.71
N LEU A 57 12.87 12.43 6.68
CA LEU A 57 11.82 13.42 6.87
C LEU A 57 11.91 14.07 8.27
N ARG A 58 12.12 13.26 9.31
CA ARG A 58 12.29 13.74 10.68
C ARG A 58 13.49 14.68 10.80
N LYS A 59 14.64 14.34 10.21
CA LYS A 59 15.82 15.23 10.18
C LYS A 59 15.52 16.56 9.49
N LYS A 60 14.82 16.54 8.35
CA LYS A 60 14.42 17.75 7.63
C LYS A 60 13.48 18.63 8.46
N LEU A 61 12.49 18.03 9.11
CA LEU A 61 11.58 18.75 10.01
C LEU A 61 12.30 19.32 11.23
N LEU A 62 13.19 18.54 11.85
CA LEU A 62 14.03 19.01 12.95
C LEU A 62 14.85 20.22 12.53
N ARG A 63 15.45 20.19 11.34
CA ARG A 63 16.22 21.31 10.80
C ARG A 63 15.38 22.58 10.69
N VAL A 64 14.17 22.47 10.16
CA VAL A 64 13.25 23.62 10.05
C VAL A 64 12.82 24.16 11.41
N VAL A 65 12.67 23.30 12.42
CA VAL A 65 12.18 23.69 13.76
C VAL A 65 13.29 24.25 14.66
N TRP A 66 14.53 23.75 14.53
CA TRP A 66 15.65 24.09 15.43
C TRP A 66 16.71 25.00 14.80
N GLU A 67 16.73 25.16 13.48
CA GLU A 67 17.74 25.92 12.74
C GLU A 67 17.19 27.25 12.19
N ASP A 68 16.15 27.82 12.84
CA ASP A 68 15.76 29.24 12.80
C ASP A 68 16.36 29.99 14.00
#